data_AF-A0A1I0TTM3-F1
#
_entry.id   AF-A0A1I0TTM3-F1
#
_cell.length_a   1.000
_cell.length_b   1.000
_cell.length_c   1.000
_cell.angle_alpha   90.00
_cell.angle_beta   90.00
_cell.angle_gamma   90.00
#
_symmetry.space_group_name_H-M   'P 1'
#
loop_
_entity.id
_entity.type
_entity.pdbx_description
1 polymer ?
#
loop_
_entity_poly.entity_id
_entity_poly.type
_entity_poly.pdbx_seq_one_letter_code
_entity_poly.pdbx_strand_id
1 'polypeptide(L)'
;MKSSLLLAPLAFLATLALAQPTTPSPDDDEIARRLIEASIARYAGSCPCPYSTARNGSRCGRRSAHDRPGGEAPLCFREDVSDEAIARYRARMAQE
;
A
#
# COMPACT_ATOMS: atom_id res chain seq x y z
N MET A 1 61.67 0.16 13.33
CA MET A 1 61.88 -0.83 14.43
C MET A 1 60.84 -0.49 15.49
N LYS A 2 59.77 -1.23 15.81
CA LYS A 2 59.45 -2.68 15.81
C LYS A 2 57.91 -2.80 15.73
N SER A 3 57.36 -3.62 14.82
CA SER A 3 56.56 -4.85 15.07
C SER A 3 55.71 -4.84 16.36
N SER A 4 54.43 -5.23 16.33
CA SER A 4 54.02 -6.58 15.89
C SER A 4 52.58 -6.65 15.39
N LEU A 5 52.43 -7.37 14.26
CA LEU A 5 51.22 -8.11 13.90
C LEU A 5 50.84 -9.07 15.04
N LEU A 6 49.55 -9.12 15.37
CA LEU A 6 48.93 -10.34 15.92
C LEU A 6 47.69 -10.64 15.07
N LEU A 7 47.83 -11.68 14.24
CA LEU A 7 46.72 -12.40 13.64
C LEU A 7 45.94 -13.10 14.76
N ALA A 8 44.63 -12.91 14.79
CA ALA A 8 43.70 -13.84 15.44
C ALA A 8 42.52 -14.08 14.48
N PRO A 9 42.21 -15.34 14.11
CA PRO A 9 41.25 -15.62 13.06
C PRO A 9 39.83 -15.55 13.63
N LEU A 10 39.09 -14.47 13.35
CA LEU A 10 37.63 -14.49 13.48
C LEU A 10 37.03 -15.23 12.27
N ALA A 11 37.30 -16.52 12.19
CA ALA A 11 36.62 -17.45 11.29
C ALA A 11 35.37 -17.96 12.01
N PHE A 12 34.27 -17.20 11.97
CA PHE A 12 32.91 -17.76 12.15
C PHE A 12 31.86 -16.73 11.70
N LEU A 13 31.71 -16.54 10.40
CA LEU A 13 30.48 -15.98 9.83
C LEU A 13 29.86 -17.06 8.98
N ALA A 14 29.14 -17.97 9.64
CA ALA A 14 28.23 -18.89 8.98
C ALA A 14 27.16 -18.03 8.28
N THR A 15 27.31 -17.85 6.96
CA THR A 15 26.33 -17.19 6.12
C THR A 15 25.11 -18.11 6.01
N LEU A 16 24.13 -17.96 6.91
CA LEU A 16 22.80 -18.51 6.68
C LEU A 16 22.23 -17.83 5.43
N ALA A 17 22.25 -18.54 4.30
CA ALA A 17 21.52 -18.15 3.11
C ALA A 17 20.02 -18.29 3.40
N LEU A 18 19.40 -17.21 3.87
CA LEU A 18 17.95 -17.09 3.95
C LEU A 18 17.42 -17.06 2.50
N ALA A 19 16.90 -18.19 2.03
CA ALA A 19 16.11 -18.24 0.80
C ALA A 19 14.90 -17.32 1.00
N GLN A 20 14.86 -16.19 0.28
CA GLN A 20 13.74 -15.27 0.38
C GLN A 20 12.53 -15.90 -0.32
N PRO A 21 11.35 -15.94 0.34
CA PRO A 21 10.13 -16.39 -0.30
C PRO A 21 9.79 -15.41 -1.44
N THR A 22 9.79 -15.89 -2.67
CA THR A 22 9.33 -15.12 -3.83
C THR A 22 7.81 -15.03 -3.77
N THR A 23 7.30 -13.96 -3.14
CA THR A 23 5.86 -13.69 -3.22
C THR A 23 5.53 -13.22 -4.64
N PRO A 24 4.51 -13.80 -5.29
CA PRO A 24 4.11 -13.34 -6.61
C PRO A 24 3.66 -11.88 -6.55
N SER A 25 4.01 -11.10 -7.58
CA SER A 25 3.53 -9.72 -7.71
C SER A 25 1.99 -9.69 -7.68
N PRO A 26 1.37 -8.73 -6.98
CA PRO A 26 -0.09 -8.62 -6.96
C PRO A 26 -0.65 -8.33 -8.37
N ASP A 27 -1.82 -8.89 -8.64
CA ASP A 27 -2.62 -8.57 -9.83
C ASP A 27 -3.25 -7.17 -9.74
N ASP A 28 -3.90 -6.75 -10.83
CA ASP A 28 -4.49 -5.42 -10.96
C ASP A 28 -5.63 -5.17 -9.95
N ASP A 29 -6.43 -6.18 -9.62
CA ASP A 29 -7.57 -6.05 -8.71
C ASP A 29 -7.10 -5.93 -7.26
N GLU A 30 -6.07 -6.68 -6.89
CA GLU A 30 -5.40 -6.55 -5.59
C GLU A 30 -4.75 -5.17 -5.43
N ILE A 31 -4.11 -4.65 -6.48
CA ILE A 31 -3.55 -3.29 -6.46
C ILE A 31 -4.67 -2.25 -6.36
N ALA A 32 -5.76 -2.40 -7.12
CA ALA A 32 -6.90 -1.51 -7.06
C ALA A 32 -7.53 -1.49 -5.66
N ARG A 33 -7.71 -2.65 -5.03
CA ARG A 33 -8.19 -2.78 -3.65
C ARG A 33 -7.32 -1.99 -2.68
N ARG A 34 -5.99 -2.15 -2.75
CA ARG A 34 -5.05 -1.40 -1.89
C ARG A 34 -5.11 0.10 -2.12
N LEU A 35 -5.28 0.55 -3.37
CA LEU A 35 -5.43 1.96 -3.71
C LEU A 35 -6.74 2.54 -3.15
N ILE A 36 -7.85 1.81 -3.27
CA ILE A 36 -9.15 2.16 -2.69
C ILE A 36 -9.05 2.26 -1.17
N GLU A 37 -8.48 1.26 -0.51
CA GLU A 37 -8.26 1.26 0.94
C GLU A 37 -7.42 2.46 1.39
N ALA A 38 -6.32 2.74 0.68
CA ALA A 38 -5.48 3.90 0.96
C ALA A 38 -6.21 5.23 0.73
N SER A 39 -7.08 5.32 -0.29
CA SER A 39 -7.89 6.51 -0.52
C SER A 39 -8.92 6.73 0.59
N ILE A 40 -9.62 5.68 1.01
CA ILE A 40 -10.59 5.72 2.09
C ILE A 40 -9.91 6.09 3.42
N ALA A 41 -8.74 5.51 3.70
CA ALA A 41 -8.00 5.76 4.93
C ALA A 41 -7.50 7.21 5.07
N ARG A 42 -7.24 7.90 3.95
CA ARG A 42 -6.81 9.31 3.94
C ARG A 42 -7.97 10.29 4.12
N TYR A 43 -9.20 9.88 3.81
CA TYR A 43 -10.35 10.76 3.91
C TYR A 43 -10.73 11.00 5.38
N ALA A 44 -10.62 12.25 5.83
CA ALA A 44 -10.84 12.62 7.23
C ALA A 44 -12.32 12.69 7.65
N GLY A 45 -13.24 12.75 6.67
CA GLY A 45 -14.66 12.94 6.91
C GLY A 45 -15.43 11.64 7.20
N SER A 46 -16.68 11.78 7.62
CA SER A 46 -17.63 10.66 7.58
C SER A 46 -18.11 10.42 6.15
N CYS A 47 -18.45 9.17 5.82
CA CYS A 47 -19.00 8.78 4.53
C CYS A 47 -18.07 9.04 3.32
N PRO A 48 -16.87 8.43 3.27
CA PRO A 48 -16.06 8.47 2.06
C PRO A 48 -16.79 7.86 0.86
N CYS A 49 -17.34 6.65 1.03
CA CYS A 49 -17.93 5.87 -0.06
C CYS A 49 -19.43 5.63 0.10
N PRO A 50 -20.16 5.32 -0.99
CA PRO A 50 -21.61 5.09 -0.95
C PRO A 50 -22.00 3.90 -0.05
N TYR A 51 -21.14 2.88 0.00
CA TYR A 51 -21.31 1.70 0.85
C TYR A 51 -20.83 1.88 2.28
N SER A 52 -20.19 3.00 2.62
CA SER A 52 -19.79 3.28 4.00
C SER A 52 -21.01 3.46 4.91
N THR A 53 -20.78 3.27 6.20
CA THR A 53 -21.80 3.46 7.24
C THR A 53 -21.55 4.76 8.00
N ALA A 54 -22.59 5.58 8.14
CA ALA A 54 -22.56 6.79 8.95
C ALA A 54 -22.57 6.45 10.45
N ARG A 55 -22.24 7.44 11.29
CA ARG A 55 -22.18 7.27 12.77
C ARG A 55 -23.48 6.76 13.40
N ASN A 56 -24.61 7.00 12.74
CA ASN A 56 -25.94 6.53 13.19
C ASN A 56 -26.32 5.16 12.63
N GLY A 57 -25.40 4.43 11.99
CA GLY A 57 -25.67 3.10 11.40
C GLY A 57 -26.32 3.11 10.01
N SER A 58 -26.73 4.28 9.49
CA SER A 58 -27.30 4.37 8.14
C SER A 58 -26.22 4.24 7.05
N ARG A 59 -26.56 3.67 5.89
CA ARG A 59 -25.71 3.72 4.70
C ARG A 59 -25.56 5.16 4.22
N CYS A 60 -24.36 5.51 3.76
CA CYS A 60 -24.07 6.85 3.26
C CYS A 60 -24.81 7.10 1.94
N GLY A 61 -24.77 6.14 1.00
CA GLY A 61 -25.36 6.24 -0.33
C GLY A 61 -24.91 7.52 -1.03
N ARG A 62 -25.86 8.21 -1.66
CA ARG A 62 -25.65 9.49 -2.38
C ARG A 62 -25.14 10.65 -1.52
N ARG A 63 -25.08 10.49 -0.20
CA ARG A 63 -24.45 11.44 0.71
C ARG A 63 -22.96 11.16 0.88
N SER A 64 -22.37 10.19 0.19
CA SER A 64 -20.92 9.95 0.25
C SER A 64 -20.14 11.13 -0.33
N ALA A 65 -18.85 11.22 0.00
CA ALA A 65 -17.94 12.18 -0.62
C ALA A 65 -17.79 11.90 -2.12
N HIS A 66 -17.64 10.61 -2.45
CA HIS A 66 -17.59 10.10 -3.82
C HIS A 66 -18.75 10.57 -4.71
N ASP A 67 -20.00 10.55 -4.20
CA ASP A 67 -21.18 10.96 -4.98
C ASP A 67 -21.50 12.46 -4.91
N ARG A 68 -20.97 13.19 -3.92
CA ARG A 68 -21.33 14.59 -3.69
C ARG A 68 -20.58 15.51 -4.66
N PRO A 69 -21.27 16.45 -5.34
CA PRO A 69 -20.62 17.38 -6.25
C PRO A 69 -19.75 18.40 -5.49
N GLY A 70 -18.59 18.73 -6.06
CA GLY A 70 -17.73 19.83 -5.59
C GLY A 70 -16.94 19.57 -4.31
N GLY A 71 -16.88 18.31 -3.85
CA GLY A 71 -16.06 17.88 -2.72
C GLY A 71 -14.87 17.01 -3.13
N GLU A 72 -14.21 16.42 -2.13
CA GLU A 72 -13.23 15.37 -2.35
C GLU A 72 -13.92 14.10 -2.88
N ALA A 73 -13.31 13.44 -3.87
CA ALA A 73 -13.84 12.25 -4.51
C ALA A 73 -12.89 11.06 -4.25
N PRO A 74 -12.99 10.40 -3.07
CA PRO A 74 -12.19 9.21 -2.80
C PRO A 74 -12.51 8.09 -3.78
N LEU A 75 -11.50 7.24 -4.02
CA LEU A 75 -11.67 6.00 -4.77
C LEU A 75 -12.52 5.04 -3.94
N CYS A 76 -13.56 4.48 -4.55
CA CYS A 76 -14.51 3.61 -3.87
C CYS A 76 -14.71 2.28 -4.61
N PHE A 77 -14.56 2.27 -5.93
CA PHE A 77 -14.79 1.11 -6.79
C PHE A 77 -13.61 0.84 -7.72
N ARG A 78 -13.62 -0.35 -8.35
CA ARG A 78 -12.55 -0.76 -9.26
C ARG A 78 -12.43 0.20 -10.44
N GLU A 79 -13.56 0.69 -10.92
CA GLU A 79 -13.69 1.60 -12.06
C GLU A 79 -13.07 2.98 -11.79
N ASP A 80 -12.92 3.36 -10.51
CA ASP A 80 -12.25 4.60 -10.13
C ASP A 80 -10.72 4.50 -10.28
N VAL A 81 -10.19 3.28 -10.37
CA VAL A 81 -8.74 3.03 -10.43
C VAL A 81 -8.30 2.90 -11.89
N SER A 82 -7.58 3.89 -12.38
CA SER A 82 -6.99 3.85 -13.73
C SER A 82 -5.78 2.91 -13.80
N ASP A 83 -5.51 2.39 -15.00
CA ASP A 83 -4.32 1.58 -15.28
C ASP A 83 -3.02 2.36 -14.98
N GLU A 84 -3.03 3.68 -15.17
CA GLU A 84 -1.92 4.55 -14.81
C GLU A 84 -1.68 4.56 -13.29
N ALA A 85 -2.74 4.57 -12.47
CA ALA A 85 -2.62 4.49 -11.02
C ALA A 85 -2.00 3.14 -10.58
N ILE A 86 -2.37 2.05 -11.25
CA ILE A 86 -1.81 0.71 -11.02
C ILE A 86 -0.33 0.66 -11.44
N ALA A 87 0.00 1.17 -12.62
CA ALA A 87 1.37 1.23 -13.11
C ALA A 87 2.26 2.05 -12.16
N ARG A 88 1.76 3.20 -11.69
CA ARG A 88 2.46 4.03 -10.69
C ARG A 88 2.62 3.31 -9.35
N TYR A 89 1.62 2.53 -8.92
CA TYR A 89 1.74 1.70 -7.72
C TYR A 89 2.87 0.68 -7.86
N ARG A 90 2.91 -0.07 -8.97
CA ARG A 90 3.97 -1.05 -9.25
C ARG A 90 5.35 -0.41 -9.27
N ALA A 91 5.48 0.75 -9.91
CA ALA A 91 6.74 1.48 -10.00
C ALA A 91 7.27 1.92 -8.61
N ARG A 92 6.39 2.25 -7.67
CA ARG A 92 6.79 2.55 -6.28
C ARG A 92 7.24 1.31 -5.53
N MET A 93 6.49 0.21 -5.61
CA MET A 93 6.82 -1.03 -4.90
C MET A 93 8.09 -1.70 -5.42
N ALA A 94 8.47 -1.48 -6.68
CA ALA A 94 9.72 -2.00 -7.24
C ALA A 94 10.99 -1.28 -6.72
N GLN A 95 10.81 -0.15 -6.01
CA GLN A 95 11.91 0.64 -5.43
C GLN A 95 12.12 0.35 -3.94
N GLU A 96 11.26 -0.48 -3.33
CA GLU A 96 11.31 -0.90 -1.93
C GLU A 96 11.98 -2.27 -1.82
#